data_AF-A0A8T3ZXG2-F1
#
_entry.id   AF-A0A8T3ZXG2-F1
#
_cell.length_a   1.000
_cell.length_b   1.000
_cell.length_c   1.000
_cell.angle_alpha   90.00
_cell.angle_beta   90.00
_cell.angle_gamma   90.00
#
_symmetry.space_group_name_H-M   'P 1'
#
loop_
_entity.id
_entity.type
_entity.pdbx_description
1 polymer ?
#
loop_
_entity_poly.entity_id
_entity_poly.type
_entity_poly.pdbx_seq_one_letter_code
_entity_poly.pdbx_strand_id
1 'polypeptide(L)' 'MLFRVLRATSDGALLLSSDSAQPVDGRAKLFDGRKEVATVLETIGRVDRPLFVGRLAEAARKGYLRFEGMELETRDAPR' A
#
# COMPACT_ATOMS: atom_id res chain seq x y z
N MET A 1 6.30 9.05 2.00
CA MET A 1 5.45 8.90 0.80
C MET A 1 4.13 8.30 1.24
N LEU A 2 3.02 8.77 0.68
CA LEU A 2 1.69 8.32 1.08
C LEU A 2 1.11 7.37 0.03
N PHE A 3 0.43 6.34 0.52
CA PHE A 3 -0.28 5.35 -0.28
C PHE A 3 -1.75 5.40 0.07
N ARG A 4 -2.60 5.68 -0.90
CA ARG A 4 -4.04 5.56 -0.76
C ARG A 4 -4.47 4.18 -1.20
N VAL A 5 -5.22 3.48 -0.35
CA VAL A 5 -5.84 2.21 -0.70
C VAL A 5 -7.02 2.46 -1.63
N LEU A 6 -6.89 2.03 -2.88
CA LEU A 6 -7.97 2.11 -3.86
C LEU A 6 -8.96 0.96 -3.70
N ARG A 7 -8.44 -0.23 -3.37
CA ARG A 7 -9.25 -1.42 -3.19
C ARG A 7 -8.58 -2.42 -2.25
N ALA A 8 -9.39 -3.15 -1.50
CA ALA A 8 -8.96 -4.25 -0.66
C ALA A 8 -9.78 -5.50 -0.97
N THR A 9 -9.13 -6.66 -1.03
CA THR A 9 -9.78 -7.95 -1.32
C THR A 9 -9.83 -8.84 -0.09
N SER A 10 -10.72 -9.83 -0.10
CA SER A 10 -10.93 -10.74 1.03
C SER A 10 -9.74 -11.65 1.35
N ASP A 11 -8.88 -11.91 0.37
CA ASP A 11 -7.61 -12.64 0.54
C ASP A 11 -6.46 -11.73 1.05
N GLY A 12 -6.74 -10.44 1.25
CA GLY A 12 -5.83 -9.46 1.82
C GLY A 12 -4.91 -8.79 0.82
N ALA A 13 -5.16 -8.89 -0.49
CA ALA A 13 -4.47 -8.07 -1.48
C ALA A 13 -4.99 -6.63 -1.46
N LEU A 14 -4.11 -5.69 -1.78
CA LEU A 14 -4.41 -4.27 -1.85
C LEU A 14 -3.99 -3.73 -3.21
N LEU A 15 -4.84 -2.88 -3.78
CA LEU A 15 -4.46 -1.99 -4.86
C LEU A 15 -4.30 -0.58 -4.28
N LEU A 16 -3.17 0.04 -4.58
CA LEU A 16 -2.75 1.31 -3.98
C LEU A 16 -2.38 2.31 -5.07
N SER A 17 -2.62 3.58 -4.80
CA SER A 17 -2.01 4.71 -5.53
C SER A 17 -1.11 5.48 -4.58
N SER A 18 -0.15 6.23 -5.11
CA SER A 18 0.67 7.14 -4.31
C SER A 18 0.59 8.58 -4.80
N ASP A 19 0.93 9.51 -3.91
CA ASP A 19 1.22 10.91 -4.20
C ASP A 19 2.54 11.11 -4.95
N SER A 20 3.42 10.10 -4.99
CA SER A 20 4.69 10.13 -5.72
C SER A 20 4.64 9.28 -6.99
N ALA A 21 5.29 9.79 -8.05
CA ALA A 21 5.54 9.04 -9.28
C ALA A 21 6.76 8.11 -9.19
N GLN A 22 7.50 8.16 -8.07
CA GLN A 22 8.67 7.31 -7.88
C GLN A 22 8.25 5.87 -7.58
N PRO A 23 8.88 4.87 -8.24
CA PRO A 23 8.67 3.48 -7.87
C PRO A 23 9.22 3.23 -6.47
N VAL A 24 8.62 2.28 -5.77
CA VAL A 24 9.06 1.88 -4.44
C VAL A 24 9.56 0.45 -4.48
N ASP A 25 10.59 0.17 -3.69
CA ASP A 25 11.17 -1.17 -3.58
C ASP A 25 10.09 -2.17 -3.15
N GLY A 26 10.11 -3.35 -3.77
CA GLY A 26 9.23 -4.44 -3.39
C GLY A 26 9.56 -4.83 -1.96
N ARG A 27 8.57 -4.69 -1.05
CA ARG A 27 8.59 -4.89 0.42
C ARG A 27 8.54 -3.62 1.26
N ALA A 28 8.27 -2.44 0.68
CA ALA A 28 8.05 -1.25 1.50
C ALA A 28 6.87 -1.43 2.48
N LYS A 29 7.10 -1.09 3.74
CA LYS A 29 6.10 -1.24 4.79
C LYS A 29 5.20 -0.02 4.85
N LEU A 30 3.91 -0.28 5.06
CA LEU A 30 2.85 0.72 5.13
C LEU A 30 2.27 0.77 6.54
N PHE A 31 2.19 1.98 7.07
CA PHE A 31 1.81 2.24 8.45
C PHE A 31 0.59 3.15 8.54
N ASP A 32 -0.25 2.86 9.53
CA ASP A 32 -1.25 3.76 10.09
C ASP A 32 -0.73 4.27 11.44
N GLY A 33 -0.21 5.50 11.45
CA GLY A 33 0.53 6.05 12.58
C GLY A 33 1.75 5.19 12.95
N ARG A 34 1.66 4.44 14.06
CA ARG A 34 2.74 3.54 14.54
C ARG A 34 2.50 2.07 14.20
N LYS A 35 1.35 1.73 13.63
CA LYS A 35 0.95 0.34 13.37
C LYS A 35 1.27 -0.04 11.94
N GLU A 36 2.01 -1.13 11.75
CA GLU A 36 2.19 -1.73 10.43
C GLU A 36 0.87 -2.38 9.98
N VAL A 37 0.39 -2.01 8.80
CA VAL A 37 -0.90 -2.45 8.26
C VAL A 37 -0.73 -3.31 7.01
N ALA A 38 0.24 -2.97 6.16
CA ALA A 38 0.44 -3.65 4.90
C ALA A 38 1.90 -3.56 4.42
N THR A 39 2.19 -4.31 3.37
CA THR A 39 3.48 -4.28 2.68
C THR A 39 3.23 -4.15 1.18
N VAL A 40 3.90 -3.20 0.52
CA VAL A 40 3.93 -3.10 -0.94
C VAL A 40 4.76 -4.27 -1.48
N LEU A 41 4.26 -4.98 -2.48
CA LEU A 41 4.93 -6.11 -3.11
C LEU A 41 5.48 -5.74 -4.48
N GLU A 42 4.73 -4.97 -5.25
CA GLU A 42 5.05 -4.68 -6.64
C GLU A 42 4.56 -3.28 -7.04
N THR A 43 5.33 -2.63 -7.93
CA THR A 43 4.90 -1.43 -8.65
C THR A 43 4.42 -1.84 -10.04
N ILE A 44 3.20 -1.47 -10.40
CA ILE A 44 2.57 -1.77 -11.69
C ILE A 44 2.11 -0.48 -12.38
N GLY A 45 1.87 -0.54 -13.69
CA GLY A 45 1.38 0.61 -14.46
C GLY A 45 2.49 1.51 -15.02
N ARG A 46 2.12 2.71 -15.47
CA ARG A 46 3.03 3.64 -16.14
C ARG A 46 3.85 4.46 -15.14
N VAL A 47 5.04 4.87 -15.55
CA VAL A 47 6.01 5.62 -14.71
C VAL A 47 5.47 6.97 -14.23
N ASP A 48 4.56 7.60 -14.98
CA ASP A 48 3.97 8.89 -14.62
C ASP A 48 2.90 8.80 -13.52
N ARG A 49 2.21 7.65 -13.41
CA ARG A 49 1.20 7.36 -12.39
C ARG A 49 1.25 5.88 -12.00
N PRO A 50 2.29 5.45 -11.27
CA PRO A 50 2.39 4.07 -10.85
C PRO A 50 1.24 3.71 -9.90
N LEU A 51 0.74 2.49 -10.05
CA LEU A 51 -0.09 1.82 -9.08
C LEU A 51 0.77 0.79 -8.34
N PHE A 52 0.33 0.39 -7.17
CA PHE A 52 1.10 -0.53 -6.35
C PHE A 52 0.22 -1.65 -5.86
N VAL A 53 0.75 -2.86 -5.91
CA VAL A 53 0.12 -4.04 -5.34
C VAL A 53 0.72 -4.26 -3.97
N GLY A 54 -0.13 -4.37 -2.95
CA GLY A 54 0.28 -4.64 -1.59
C GLY A 54 -0.45 -5.83 -0.98
N ARG A 55 -0.07 -6.18 0.23
CA ARG A 55 -0.71 -7.22 1.03
C ARG A 55 -0.90 -6.76 2.46
N LEU A 56 -2.11 -6.91 2.98
CA LEU A 56 -2.42 -6.68 4.39
C LEU A 56 -1.60 -7.62 5.28
N ALA A 57 -1.10 -7.05 6.38
CA ALA A 57 -0.57 -7.82 7.49
C ALA A 57 -1.63 -8.81 7.99
N GLU A 58 -1.20 -9.98 8.46
CA GLU A 58 -2.12 -11.07 8.82
C GLU A 58 -3.16 -10.65 9.88
N ALA A 59 -2.73 -9.87 10.87
CA ALA A 59 -3.59 -9.29 11.90
C ALA A 59 -4.64 -8.30 11.37
N ALA A 60 -4.40 -7.72 10.18
CA ALA A 60 -5.28 -6.73 9.55
C ALA A 60 -6.27 -7.34 8.54
N ARG A 61 -6.10 -8.61 8.13
CA ARG A 61 -6.98 -9.25 7.13
C ARG A 61 -8.43 -9.37 7.57
N LYS A 62 -8.68 -9.55 8.88
CA LYS A 62 -10.05 -9.51 9.44
C LYS A 62 -10.57 -8.07 9.38
N GLY A 63 -11.56 -7.82 8.53
CA GLY A 63 -12.15 -6.49 8.30
C GLY A 63 -11.52 -5.69 7.16
N TYR A 64 -10.99 -6.36 6.13
CA TYR A 64 -10.26 -5.75 5.00
C TYR A 64 -10.99 -4.56 4.31
N LEU A 65 -12.33 -4.55 4.27
CA LEU A 65 -13.10 -3.47 3.64
C LEU A 65 -12.88 -2.10 4.29
N ARG A 66 -12.53 -2.05 5.59
CA ARG A 66 -12.32 -0.77 6.28
C ARG A 66 -11.10 0.01 5.79
N PHE A 67 -10.21 -0.65 5.06
CA PHE A 67 -8.98 -0.04 4.57
C PHE A 67 -9.19 0.68 3.24
N GLU A 68 -10.30 0.46 2.52
CA GLU A 68 -10.56 1.18 1.27
C GLU A 68 -10.71 2.68 1.52
N GLY A 69 -10.00 3.49 0.71
CA GLY A 69 -9.95 4.94 0.84
C GLY A 69 -8.98 5.44 1.92
N MET A 70 -8.40 4.56 2.72
CA MET A 70 -7.44 4.92 3.77
C MET A 70 -6.09 5.34 3.18
N GLU A 71 -5.42 6.29 3.86
CA GLU A 71 -4.05 6.67 3.55
C GLU A 71 -3.09 6.00 4.52
N LEU A 72 -2.03 5.43 3.96
CA LEU A 72 -0.98 4.74 4.68
C LEU A 72 0.36 5.38 4.35
N GLU A 73 1.21 5.54 5.36
CA GLU A 73 2.52 6.12 5.20
C GLU A 73 3.57 5.02 5.02
N THR A 74 4.49 5.20 4.07
CA THR A 74 5.76 4.47 4.10
C THR A 74 6.87 5.35 4.66
N ARG A 75 7.74 4.71 5.45
CA ARG A 75 8.98 5.29 5.98
C ARG A 75 10.20 4.86 5.17
N ASP A 76 10.02 3.97 4.21
CA ASP A 76 11.08 3.53 3.32
C ASP A 76 11.33 4.61 2.26
N ALA A 77 12.61 4.88 1.97
CA ALA A 77 12.99 5.92 1.02
C ALA A 77 12.66 5.48 -0.42
N PRO A 78 11.98 6.32 -1.23
CA PRO A 78 11.82 6.05 -2.66
C PRO A 78 13.17 6.14 -3.38
N ARG A 79 13.33 5.41 -4.51
CA ARG A 79 14.54 5.44 -5.34
C ARG A 79 14.40 6.38 -6.53
#